data_AF-A0A6B3C9U7-F1
#
_entry.id   AF-A0A6B3C9U7-F1
#
_cell.length_a   1.000
_cell.length_b   1.000
_cell.length_c   1.000
_cell.angle_alpha   90.00
_cell.angle_beta   90.00
_cell.angle_gamma   90.00
#
_symmetry.space_group_name_H-M   'P 1'
#
loop_
_entity.id
_entity.type
_entity.pdbx_description
1 polymer ?
#
loop_
_entity_poly.entity_id
_entity_poly.type
_entity_poly.pdbx_seq_one_letter_code
_entity_poly.pdbx_strand_id
1 'polypeptide(L)'
;GELLEPELPQGFIGVREAFGKLGSMVHVPPKKVKGESAAVQEVVLTGDDVDLDRLPALFTWPKDGGDFFNLGLTHTKHPETGVRNLGLYRLQRHDKRTIGMHWQIHKDSRNHYAVAAAKGERLPVAIAFGCPPAV
;
A
#
# COMPACT_ATOMS: atom_id res chain seq x y z
N GLY A 1 -16.46 3.21 27.09
CA GLY A 1 -15.37 4.17 26.90
C GLY A 1 -15.95 5.30 26.10
N GLU A 2 -16.17 6.44 26.74
CA GLU A 2 -16.79 7.61 26.13
C GLU A 2 -15.98 8.06 24.91
N LEU A 3 -16.70 8.29 23.80
CA LEU A 3 -16.19 8.96 22.62
C LEU A 3 -15.86 10.39 23.02
N LEU A 4 -14.56 10.70 23.06
CA LEU A 4 -14.05 12.06 23.22
C LEU A 4 -14.49 12.90 22.02
N GLU A 5 -15.53 13.70 22.20
CA GLU A 5 -15.82 14.82 21.33
C GLU A 5 -14.68 15.85 21.47
N PRO A 6 -14.07 16.31 20.37
CA PRO A 6 -13.03 17.32 20.45
C PRO A 6 -13.66 18.66 20.85
N GLU A 7 -13.56 19.02 22.13
CA GLU A 7 -13.93 20.36 22.60
C GLU A 7 -13.04 21.41 21.93
N LEU A 8 -13.68 22.44 21.36
CA LEU A 8 -12.98 23.54 20.73
C LEU A 8 -12.21 24.33 21.80
N PRO A 9 -10.88 24.52 21.63
CA PRO A 9 -10.05 25.16 22.64
C PRO A 9 -10.49 26.61 22.87
N GLN A 10 -10.90 26.93 24.11
CA GLN A 10 -11.27 28.28 24.49
C GLN A 10 -10.10 29.01 25.17
N GLY A 11 -9.88 30.26 24.76
CA GLY A 11 -8.89 31.16 25.35
C GLY A 11 -7.43 30.95 24.86
N PHE A 12 -6.56 31.89 25.25
CA PHE A 12 -5.16 31.92 24.80
C PHE A 12 -4.34 30.67 25.20
N ILE A 13 -4.67 30.04 26.33
CA ILE A 13 -4.00 28.82 26.81
C ILE A 13 -4.45 27.61 25.98
N GLY A 14 -5.75 27.49 25.69
CA GLY A 14 -6.29 26.43 24.84
C GLY A 14 -5.72 26.49 23.42
N VAL A 15 -5.53 27.70 22.87
CA VAL A 15 -4.88 27.88 21.56
C VAL A 15 -3.45 27.37 21.59
N ARG A 16 -2.66 27.70 22.62
CA ARG A 16 -1.26 27.26 22.74
C ARG A 16 -1.15 25.73 22.90
N GLU A 17 -2.06 25.12 23.66
CA GLU A 17 -2.11 23.66 23.81
C GLU A 17 -2.54 22.95 22.51
N ALA A 18 -3.49 23.53 21.79
CA ALA A 18 -3.91 23.03 20.47
C ALA A 18 -2.78 23.12 19.43
N PHE A 19 -2.00 24.20 19.43
CA PHE A 19 -0.79 24.32 18.59
C PHE A 19 0.29 23.30 18.99
N GLY A 20 0.47 23.02 20.28
CA GLY A 20 1.37 21.97 20.77
C GLY A 20 0.94 20.57 20.32
N LYS A 21 -0.37 20.27 20.34
CA LYS A 21 -0.95 19.02 19.82
C LYS A 21 -0.94 18.94 18.28
N LEU A 22 -1.01 20.07 17.58
CA LEU A 22 -0.83 20.11 16.13
C LEU A 22 0.58 19.66 15.72
N GLY A 23 1.59 20.00 16.53
CA GLY A 23 2.97 19.57 16.36
C GLY A 23 3.24 18.08 16.60
N SER A 24 2.35 17.36 17.30
CA SER A 24 2.44 15.90 17.47
C SER A 24 1.67 15.11 16.40
N MET A 25 0.94 15.79 15.52
CA MET A 25 0.13 15.23 14.44
C MET A 25 0.78 15.38 13.07
N VAL A 26 2.12 15.37 12.99
CA VAL A 26 2.83 15.58 11.73
C VAL A 26 2.68 14.36 10.83
N HIS A 27 1.62 14.34 10.04
CA HIS A 27 1.54 13.51 8.84
C HIS A 27 2.53 14.09 7.81
N VAL A 28 3.81 13.73 7.92
CA VAL A 28 4.82 14.16 6.94
C VAL A 28 4.49 13.50 5.61
N PRO A 29 4.14 14.26 4.55
CA PRO A 29 3.89 13.66 3.25
C PRO A 29 5.19 13.03 2.72
N PRO A 30 5.12 11.89 2.01
CA PRO A 30 6.32 11.25 1.47
C PRO A 30 7.00 12.16 0.45
N LYS A 31 8.33 12.27 0.54
CA LYS A 31 9.15 12.97 -0.45
C LYS A 31 9.17 12.17 -1.76
N LYS A 32 8.85 12.82 -2.87
CA LYS A 32 8.96 12.23 -4.22
C LYS A 32 10.42 12.29 -4.69
N VAL A 33 10.92 11.18 -5.21
CA VAL A 33 12.28 11.05 -5.76
C VAL A 33 12.23 10.55 -7.21
N LYS A 34 13.30 10.80 -7.99
CA LYS A 34 13.45 10.40 -9.40
C LYS A 34 14.92 10.12 -9.73
N GLY A 35 15.17 9.45 -10.85
CA GLY A 35 16.53 9.19 -11.37
C GLY A 35 17.34 8.38 -10.38
N GLU A 36 18.60 8.78 -10.17
CA GLU A 36 19.54 8.12 -9.24
C GLU A 36 19.03 8.03 -7.80
N SER A 37 18.12 8.92 -7.38
CA SER A 37 17.52 8.86 -6.04
C SER A 37 16.46 7.76 -5.88
N ALA A 38 16.14 7.02 -6.94
CA ALA A 38 15.13 5.97 -6.97
C ALA A 38 15.75 4.61 -7.31
N ALA A 39 16.69 4.14 -6.47
CA ALA A 39 17.47 2.90 -6.67
C ALA A 39 16.64 1.64 -6.99
N VAL A 40 15.37 1.58 -6.54
CA VAL A 40 14.41 0.51 -6.90
C VAL A 40 14.15 0.39 -8.42
N GLN A 41 14.56 1.38 -9.22
CA GLN A 41 14.38 1.41 -10.68
C GLN A 41 15.68 1.15 -11.47
N GLU A 42 16.76 0.67 -10.83
CA GLU A 42 18.03 0.36 -11.52
C GLU A 42 17.89 -0.79 -12.53
N VAL A 43 17.07 -1.79 -12.22
CA VAL A 43 16.78 -2.93 -13.11
C VAL A 43 15.29 -2.95 -13.40
N VAL A 44 14.93 -2.74 -14.66
CA VAL A 44 13.53 -2.67 -15.10
C VAL A 44 13.27 -3.74 -16.16
N LEU A 45 12.36 -4.66 -15.86
CA LEU A 45 11.87 -5.68 -16.78
C LEU A 45 10.39 -5.39 -17.05
N THR A 46 9.98 -5.39 -18.32
CA THR A 46 8.60 -5.07 -18.73
C THR A 46 8.11 -6.02 -19.81
N GLY A 47 6.79 -6.11 -20.00
CA GLY A 47 6.20 -6.91 -21.06
C GLY A 47 6.54 -8.39 -20.95
N ASP A 48 7.24 -8.91 -21.94
CA ASP A 48 7.63 -10.33 -22.02
C ASP A 48 8.95 -10.64 -21.31
N ASP A 49 9.72 -9.63 -20.92
CA ASP A 49 10.95 -9.80 -20.13
C ASP A 49 10.67 -10.05 -18.63
N VAL A 50 9.41 -9.87 -18.20
CA VAL A 50 8.98 -10.12 -16.83
C VAL A 50 8.98 -11.62 -16.56
N ASP A 51 9.76 -12.04 -15.57
CA ASP A 51 9.79 -13.40 -15.08
C ASP A 51 9.79 -13.44 -13.54
N LEU A 52 8.62 -13.70 -12.96
CA LEU A 52 8.43 -13.84 -11.52
C LEU A 52 9.18 -15.05 -10.93
N ASP A 53 9.62 -16.00 -11.74
CA ASP A 53 10.42 -17.14 -11.27
C ASP A 53 11.83 -16.73 -10.86
N ARG A 54 12.27 -15.52 -11.24
CA ARG A 54 13.54 -14.93 -10.81
C ARG A 54 13.51 -14.41 -9.37
N LEU A 55 12.32 -14.26 -8.78
CA LEU A 55 12.16 -13.80 -7.40
C LEU A 55 11.92 -15.00 -6.47
N PRO A 56 12.49 -15.00 -5.25
CA PRO A 56 12.34 -16.12 -4.33
C PRO A 56 10.94 -16.13 -3.70
N ALA A 57 10.00 -16.83 -4.34
CA ALA A 57 8.71 -17.15 -3.74
C ALA A 57 8.84 -18.29 -2.73
N LEU A 58 8.03 -18.27 -1.67
CA LEU A 58 8.11 -19.26 -0.59
C LEU A 58 6.96 -20.26 -0.68
N PHE A 59 7.30 -21.54 -0.69
CA PHE A 59 6.38 -22.64 -0.39
C PHE A 59 6.49 -22.98 1.09
N THR A 60 5.59 -22.47 1.92
CA THR A 60 5.76 -22.50 3.38
C THR A 60 5.27 -23.81 3.99
N TRP A 61 4.13 -24.34 3.53
CA TRP A 61 3.51 -25.53 4.11
C TRP A 61 3.27 -26.63 3.09
N PRO A 62 3.34 -27.93 3.49
CA PRO A 62 3.14 -29.06 2.58
C PRO A 62 1.81 -29.08 1.81
N LYS A 63 0.79 -28.36 2.31
CA LYS A 63 -0.55 -28.26 1.71
C LYS A 63 -0.87 -26.87 1.18
N ASP A 64 0.12 -25.98 1.05
CA ASP A 64 -0.10 -24.69 0.41
C ASP A 64 -0.47 -24.87 -1.07
N GLY A 65 -1.38 -24.04 -1.57
CA GLY A 65 -1.84 -24.10 -2.96
C GLY A 65 -0.84 -23.59 -4.01
N GLY A 66 0.37 -23.21 -3.59
CA GLY A 66 1.43 -22.68 -4.45
C GLY A 66 2.44 -21.84 -3.67
N ASP A 67 3.33 -21.18 -4.41
CA ASP A 67 4.34 -20.31 -3.82
C ASP A 67 3.81 -18.91 -3.57
N PHE A 68 4.27 -18.28 -2.50
CA PHE A 68 3.82 -16.97 -2.08
C PHE A 68 4.96 -15.98 -1.94
N PHE A 69 4.74 -14.78 -2.47
CA PHE A 69 5.49 -13.60 -2.06
C PHE A 69 4.82 -13.01 -0.82
N ASN A 70 5.56 -12.98 0.29
CA ASN A 70 5.11 -12.39 1.54
C ASN A 70 5.76 -11.01 1.73
N LEU A 71 5.18 -10.19 2.61
CA LEU A 71 5.71 -8.85 2.94
C LEU A 71 5.71 -7.85 1.77
N GLY A 72 4.89 -8.09 0.73
CA GLY A 72 4.68 -7.15 -0.36
C GLY A 72 3.74 -6.02 0.03
N LEU A 73 4.28 -4.81 0.20
CA LEU A 73 3.51 -3.61 0.46
C LEU A 73 2.79 -3.19 -0.82
N THR A 74 1.48 -3.41 -0.83
CA THR A 74 0.62 -3.18 -1.98
C THR A 74 0.04 -1.77 -1.93
N HIS A 75 0.39 -0.99 -2.94
CA HIS A 75 -0.10 0.35 -3.18
C HIS A 75 -1.25 0.33 -4.18
N THR A 76 -2.36 0.98 -3.82
CA THR A 76 -3.47 1.25 -4.73
C THR A 76 -3.89 2.71 -4.65
N LYS A 77 -4.56 3.19 -5.69
CA LYS A 77 -5.10 4.56 -5.75
C LYS A 77 -6.57 4.49 -6.11
N HIS A 78 -7.42 5.14 -5.32
CA HIS A 78 -8.84 5.25 -5.61
C HIS A 78 -9.03 5.90 -7.00
N PRO A 79 -9.80 5.29 -7.93
CA PRO A 79 -9.91 5.78 -9.30
C PRO A 79 -10.46 7.21 -9.42
N GLU A 80 -11.34 7.60 -8.50
CA GLU A 80 -11.99 8.93 -8.50
C GLU A 80 -11.29 9.95 -7.61
N THR A 81 -11.23 9.68 -6.30
CA THR A 81 -10.71 10.64 -5.31
C THR A 81 -9.19 10.75 -5.34
N GLY A 82 -8.51 9.77 -5.92
CA GLY A 82 -7.05 9.68 -5.93
C GLY A 82 -6.41 9.39 -4.58
N VAL A 83 -7.21 9.10 -3.55
CA VAL A 83 -6.74 8.66 -2.23
C VAL A 83 -5.92 7.38 -2.39
N ARG A 84 -4.79 7.30 -1.71
CA ARG A 84 -3.91 6.14 -1.76
C ARG A 84 -4.16 5.23 -0.57
N ASN A 85 -4.02 3.94 -0.80
CA ASN A 85 -3.95 2.94 0.26
C ASN A 85 -2.63 2.18 0.18
N LEU A 86 -2.13 1.79 1.34
CA LEU A 86 -1.00 0.89 1.51
C LEU A 86 -1.46 -0.29 2.36
N GLY A 87 -1.36 -1.50 1.82
CA GLY A 87 -1.80 -2.71 2.51
C GLY A 87 -0.85 -3.86 2.32
N LEU A 88 -0.80 -4.74 3.31
CA LEU A 88 -0.06 -5.99 3.23
C LEU A 88 -1.02 -7.13 2.91
N TYR A 89 -0.74 -7.88 1.84
CA TYR A 89 -1.57 -8.99 1.37
C TYR A 89 -0.71 -10.22 1.07
N ARG A 90 -1.37 -11.39 1.04
CA ARG A 90 -0.76 -12.64 0.58
C ARG A 90 -0.82 -12.67 -0.95
N LEU A 91 0.33 -12.89 -1.58
CA LEU A 91 0.51 -12.78 -3.04
C LEU A 91 0.94 -14.14 -3.60
N GLN A 92 0.00 -14.88 -4.17
CA GLN A 92 0.28 -16.20 -4.75
C GLN A 92 0.87 -16.04 -6.15
N ARG A 93 2.01 -16.66 -6.45
CA ARG A 93 2.50 -16.75 -7.82
C ARG A 93 1.65 -17.78 -8.57
N HIS A 94 1.04 -17.39 -9.69
CA HIS A 94 0.32 -18.31 -10.58
C HIS A 94 1.17 -18.71 -11.79
N ASP A 95 1.88 -17.76 -12.37
CA ASP A 95 2.80 -17.97 -13.49
C ASP A 95 3.89 -16.87 -13.49
N LYS A 96 4.69 -16.81 -14.56
CA LYS A 96 5.79 -15.85 -14.73
C LYS A 96 5.39 -14.37 -14.67
N ARG A 97 4.12 -14.03 -14.85
CA ARG A 97 3.61 -12.64 -14.93
C ARG A 97 2.30 -12.41 -14.18
N THR A 98 1.74 -13.43 -13.55
CA THR A 98 0.46 -13.37 -12.84
C THR A 98 0.63 -13.64 -11.36
N ILE A 99 0.15 -12.69 -10.54
CA ILE A 99 0.06 -12.82 -9.08
C ILE A 99 -1.41 -12.79 -8.66
N GLY A 100 -1.83 -13.80 -7.89
CA GLY A 100 -3.08 -13.81 -7.17
C GLY A 100 -2.96 -12.98 -5.90
N MET A 101 -3.72 -11.89 -5.80
CA MET A 101 -3.75 -11.05 -4.61
C MET A 101 -5.03 -11.32 -3.81
N HIS A 102 -4.87 -11.84 -2.60
CA HIS A 102 -6.01 -12.07 -1.71
C HIS A 102 -6.24 -10.89 -0.78
N TRP A 103 -7.27 -10.10 -1.08
CA TRP A 103 -7.80 -9.02 -0.25
C TRP A 103 -9.09 -9.45 0.47
N GLN A 104 -9.15 -9.19 1.77
CA GLN A 104 -10.38 -9.31 2.53
C GLN A 104 -11.37 -8.19 2.15
N ILE A 105 -12.66 -8.47 2.34
CA ILE A 105 -13.78 -7.62 1.88
C ILE A 105 -13.69 -6.18 2.42
N HIS A 106 -13.23 -6.02 3.66
CA HIS A 106 -13.20 -4.71 4.36
C HIS A 106 -11.91 -3.91 4.16
N LYS A 107 -11.07 -4.25 3.17
CA LYS A 107 -9.81 -3.52 2.90
C LYS A 107 -10.03 -2.43 1.85
N ASP A 108 -9.42 -1.25 2.03
CA ASP A 108 -9.57 -0.12 1.09
C ASP A 108 -9.17 -0.46 -0.34
N SER A 109 -8.12 -1.26 -0.55
CA SER A 109 -7.75 -1.74 -1.89
C SER A 109 -8.87 -2.53 -2.57
N ARG A 110 -9.70 -3.28 -1.81
CA ARG A 110 -10.86 -3.99 -2.37
C ARG A 110 -11.96 -3.02 -2.79
N ASN A 111 -12.14 -1.93 -2.04
CA ASN A 111 -13.06 -0.84 -2.39
C ASN A 111 -12.56 -0.10 -3.65
N HIS A 112 -11.27 0.21 -3.74
CA HIS A 112 -10.65 0.79 -4.94
C HIS A 112 -10.90 -0.09 -6.17
N TYR A 113 -10.75 -1.41 -6.03
CA TYR A 113 -11.04 -2.36 -7.10
C TYR A 113 -12.52 -2.40 -7.47
N ALA A 114 -13.42 -2.34 -6.49
CA ALA A 114 -14.87 -2.31 -6.76
C ALA A 114 -15.24 -1.10 -7.64
N VAL A 115 -14.68 0.08 -7.33
CA VAL A 115 -14.90 1.31 -8.11
C VAL A 115 -14.32 1.18 -9.53
N ALA A 116 -13.09 0.67 -9.67
CA ALA A 116 -12.48 0.45 -10.99
C ALA A 116 -13.28 -0.55 -11.84
N ALA A 117 -13.70 -1.66 -11.23
CA ALA A 117 -14.49 -2.70 -11.89
C ALA A 117 -15.87 -2.18 -12.34
N ALA A 118 -16.53 -1.36 -11.53
CA ALA A 118 -17.80 -0.72 -11.89
C ALA A 118 -17.67 0.19 -13.13
N LYS A 119 -16.47 0.70 -13.42
CA LYS A 119 -16.16 1.51 -14.61
C LYS A 119 -15.67 0.67 -15.80
N GLY A 120 -15.49 -0.64 -15.63
CA GLY A 120 -14.85 -1.47 -16.65
C GLY A 120 -13.35 -1.20 -16.81
N GLU A 121 -12.72 -0.58 -15.81
CA GLU A 121 -11.30 -0.20 -15.84
C GLU A 121 -10.45 -1.17 -15.02
N ARG A 122 -9.17 -1.31 -15.39
CA ARG A 122 -8.18 -2.00 -14.55
C ARG A 122 -7.72 -1.08 -13.43
N LEU A 123 -7.72 -1.58 -12.20
CA LEU A 123 -7.09 -0.87 -11.07
C LEU A 123 -5.56 -0.96 -11.20
N PRO A 124 -4.82 0.17 -11.28
CA PRO A 124 -3.37 0.15 -11.19
C PRO A 124 -2.91 -0.26 -9.78
N VAL A 125 -1.99 -1.22 -9.71
CA VAL A 125 -1.41 -1.73 -8.46
C VAL A 125 0.11 -1.70 -8.57
N ALA A 126 0.78 -1.33 -7.49
CA ALA A 126 2.23 -1.48 -7.34
C ALA A 126 2.52 -2.23 -6.05
N ILE A 127 3.46 -3.17 -6.06
CA ILE A 127 3.85 -3.96 -4.89
C ILE A 127 5.33 -3.71 -4.63
N ALA A 128 5.64 -3.16 -3.46
CA ALA A 128 7.00 -2.88 -3.03
C ALA A 128 7.46 -3.93 -2.01
N PHE A 129 8.67 -4.45 -2.21
CA PHE A 129 9.32 -5.38 -1.28
C PHE A 129 10.59 -4.73 -0.71
N GLY A 130 10.95 -5.04 0.53
CA GLY A 130 12.18 -4.57 1.15
C GLY A 130 12.16 -3.08 1.55
N CYS A 131 10.99 -2.51 1.82
CA CYS A 131 10.89 -1.15 2.35
C CYS A 131 11.51 -1.06 3.77
N PRO A 132 11.94 0.13 4.22
CA PRO A 132 12.39 0.34 5.59
C PRO A 132 11.32 -0.12 6.59
N PRO A 133 11.68 -0.70 7.76
CA PRO A 133 10.71 -1.23 8.72
C PRO A 133 9.68 -0.22 9.26
N ALA A 134 9.96 1.08 9.14
CA ALA A 134 9.06 2.15 9.58
C ALA A 134 7.94 2.49 8.58
N VAL A 135 7.99 1.91 7.37
CA VAL A 135 6.96 2.05 6.31
C VAL A 135 5.89 0.99 6.50
#